data_AF-A0A0S8JIR2-F1
#
_entry.id   AF-A0A0S8JIR2-F1
#
_cell.length_a   1.000
_cell.length_b   1.000
_cell.length_c   1.000
_cell.angle_alpha   90.00
_cell.angle_beta   90.00
_cell.angle_gamma   90.00
#
_symmetry.space_group_name_H-M   'P 1'
#
loop_
_entity.id
_entity.type
_entity.pdbx_description
1 polymer ?
#
loop_
_entity_poly.entity_id
_entity_poly.type
_entity_poly.pdbx_seq_one_letter_code
_entity_poly.pdbx_strand_id
1 'polypeptide(L)'
;IADGIKAGNREAALKAFQVMGEHLGDAMANLITLTDGLIVLGGGIAGAARYFMPSVMESLNGRFDYPSGDPMTRLIQRVYNLDDTGQRHAFLARTGREIKVPGSGRIQYYDDQPKSAVGISRLGASRAIALGAYSFALHKLNTE
;
A
#
# COMPACT_ATOMS: atom_id res chain seq x y z
N ILE A 1 4.65 -2.06 -25.73
CA ILE A 1 4.68 -0.63 -26.07
C ILE A 1 5.45 0.14 -25.00
N ALA A 2 5.03 0.11 -23.72
CA ALA A 2 5.76 0.76 -22.62
C ALA A 2 7.23 0.28 -22.46
N ASP A 3 7.47 -1.04 -22.58
CA ASP A 3 8.83 -1.63 -22.60
C ASP A 3 9.64 -1.31 -23.87
N GLY A 4 9.06 -0.64 -24.88
CA GLY A 4 9.70 -0.43 -26.19
C GLY A 4 9.78 -1.67 -27.09
N ILE A 5 9.36 -2.85 -26.62
CA ILE A 5 9.44 -4.12 -27.36
C ILE A 5 8.46 -4.19 -28.55
N LYS A 6 7.25 -3.65 -28.38
CA LYS A 6 6.21 -3.62 -29.44
C LYS A 6 6.06 -2.20 -29.96
N ALA A 7 5.88 -2.07 -31.28
CA ALA A 7 5.59 -0.81 -31.96
C ALA A 7 4.36 -0.09 -31.36
N GLY A 8 4.40 1.24 -31.38
CA GLY A 8 3.36 2.11 -30.82
C GLY A 8 3.97 3.36 -30.16
N ASN A 9 3.12 4.23 -29.62
CA ASN A 9 3.57 5.42 -28.88
C ASN A 9 3.96 5.02 -27.44
N ARG A 10 5.27 4.91 -27.19
CA ARG A 10 5.82 4.54 -25.88
C ARG A 10 5.51 5.57 -24.80
N GLU A 11 5.64 6.85 -25.12
CA GLU A 11 5.39 7.95 -24.18
C GLU A 11 3.93 7.93 -23.71
N ALA A 12 2.98 7.83 -24.64
CA ALA A 12 1.57 7.71 -24.31
C ALA A 12 1.28 6.46 -23.46
N ALA A 13 1.94 5.33 -23.74
CA ALA A 13 1.77 4.11 -22.94
C ALA A 13 2.28 4.26 -21.50
N LEU A 14 3.45 4.90 -21.31
CA LEU A 14 3.98 5.20 -19.98
C LEU A 14 3.07 6.20 -19.24
N LYS A 15 2.62 7.26 -19.93
CA LYS A 15 1.73 8.26 -19.34
C LYS A 15 0.38 7.66 -18.93
N ALA A 16 -0.16 6.72 -19.70
CA ALA A 16 -1.39 6.01 -19.35
C ALA A 16 -1.26 5.24 -18.02
N PHE A 17 -0.14 4.52 -17.81
CA PHE A 17 0.11 3.85 -16.53
C PHE A 17 0.34 4.83 -15.38
N GLN A 18 1.06 5.92 -15.65
CA GLN A 18 1.29 6.98 -14.67
C GLN A 18 -0.03 7.57 -14.16
N VAL A 19 -0.90 8.04 -15.06
CA VAL A 19 -2.20 8.63 -14.71
C VAL A 19 -3.12 7.63 -14.00
N MET A 20 -3.12 6.37 -14.46
CA MET A 20 -3.83 5.31 -13.75
C MET A 20 -3.30 5.13 -12.32
N GLY A 21 -1.99 5.16 -12.13
CA GLY A 21 -1.35 5.06 -10.82
C GLY A 21 -1.69 6.22 -9.90
N GLU A 22 -1.70 7.45 -10.42
CA GLU A 22 -2.10 8.66 -9.68
C GLU A 22 -3.52 8.49 -9.10
N HIS A 23 -4.50 8.13 -9.94
CA HIS A 23 -5.89 7.93 -9.52
C HIS A 23 -6.10 6.70 -8.62
N LEU A 24 -5.36 5.62 -8.87
CA LEU A 24 -5.41 4.43 -8.02
C LEU A 24 -4.90 4.75 -6.61
N GLY A 25 -3.78 5.47 -6.51
CA GLY A 25 -3.25 5.93 -5.23
C GLY A 25 -4.20 6.87 -4.50
N ASP A 26 -4.90 7.74 -5.23
CA ASP A 26 -5.92 8.62 -4.66
C ASP A 26 -7.07 7.83 -4.01
N ALA A 27 -7.61 6.85 -4.74
CA ALA A 27 -8.68 6.00 -4.26
C ALA A 27 -8.23 5.16 -3.04
N MET A 28 -7.02 4.60 -3.09
CA MET A 28 -6.44 3.86 -1.98
C MET A 28 -6.28 4.72 -0.72
N ALA A 29 -5.82 5.97 -0.85
CA ALA A 29 -5.66 6.87 0.28
C ALA A 29 -6.98 7.10 1.03
N ASN A 30 -8.09 7.22 0.30
CA ASN A 30 -9.41 7.37 0.91
C ASN A 30 -9.86 6.09 1.62
N LEU A 31 -9.66 4.93 0.98
CA LEU A 31 -10.03 3.63 1.56
C LEU A 31 -9.22 3.30 2.82
N ILE A 32 -7.91 3.52 2.78
CA ILE A 32 -7.01 3.16 3.88
C ILE A 32 -7.25 4.03 5.12
N THR A 33 -7.71 5.27 4.92
CA THR A 33 -8.12 6.16 6.03
C THR A 33 -9.28 5.58 6.84
N LEU A 34 -10.13 4.76 6.21
CA LEU A 34 -11.26 4.10 6.88
C LEU A 34 -10.88 2.75 7.48
N THR A 35 -10.00 2.00 6.81
CA THR A 35 -9.71 0.60 7.19
C THR A 35 -8.47 0.41 8.06
N ASP A 36 -7.52 1.36 8.04
CA ASP A 36 -6.22 1.27 8.73
C ASP A 36 -5.52 -0.10 8.60
N GLY A 37 -5.30 -0.52 7.34
CA GLY A 37 -4.88 -1.89 7.00
C GLY A 37 -3.65 -1.95 6.11
N LEU A 38 -3.42 -3.14 5.53
CA LEU A 38 -2.47 -3.34 4.44
C LEU A 38 -3.23 -3.49 3.12
N ILE A 39 -2.66 -2.97 2.04
CA ILE A 39 -3.27 -3.02 0.71
C ILE A 39 -2.58 -4.11 -0.11
N VAL A 40 -3.37 -5.01 -0.68
CA VAL A 40 -2.87 -6.04 -1.59
C VAL A 40 -3.45 -5.82 -2.98
N LEU A 41 -2.56 -5.65 -3.97
CA LEU A 41 -2.92 -5.49 -5.37
C LEU A 41 -2.80 -6.82 -6.12
N GLY A 42 -3.79 -7.14 -6.94
CA GLY A 42 -3.79 -8.34 -7.76
C GLY A 42 -4.32 -8.09 -9.16
N GLY A 43 -4.57 -9.17 -9.89
CA GLY A 43 -5.12 -9.13 -11.24
C GLY A 43 -4.05 -8.92 -12.32
N GLY A 44 -4.47 -8.95 -13.59
CA GLY A 44 -3.55 -8.85 -14.73
C GLY A 44 -2.78 -7.51 -14.76
N ILE A 45 -3.40 -6.43 -14.27
CA ILE A 45 -2.77 -5.12 -14.24
C ILE A 45 -1.53 -5.08 -13.35
N ALA A 46 -1.46 -5.90 -12.30
CA ALA A 46 -0.29 -5.99 -11.42
C ALA A 46 0.99 -6.39 -12.16
N GLY A 47 0.89 -7.06 -13.32
CA GLY A 47 2.05 -7.34 -14.18
C GLY A 47 2.75 -6.08 -14.73
N ALA A 48 2.05 -4.95 -14.74
CA ALA A 48 2.56 -3.64 -15.15
C ALA A 48 2.96 -2.75 -13.95
N ALA A 49 3.06 -3.30 -12.72
CA ALA A 49 3.34 -2.57 -11.48
C ALA A 49 4.51 -1.58 -11.60
N ARG A 50 5.58 -1.95 -12.31
CA ARG A 50 6.76 -1.08 -12.51
C ARG A 50 6.44 0.28 -13.14
N TYR A 51 5.32 0.42 -13.85
CA TYR A 51 4.95 1.65 -14.54
C TYR A 51 4.00 2.55 -13.75
N PHE A 52 3.18 1.99 -12.87
CA PHE A 52 2.18 2.78 -12.14
C PHE A 52 2.46 2.87 -10.64
N MET A 53 3.22 1.94 -10.06
CA MET A 53 3.50 1.97 -8.62
C MET A 53 4.25 3.21 -8.15
N PRO A 54 5.23 3.78 -8.90
CA PRO A 54 5.85 5.03 -8.50
C PRO A 54 4.80 6.13 -8.23
N SER A 55 3.86 6.31 -9.15
CA SER A 55 2.78 7.30 -9.02
C SER A 55 1.78 6.96 -7.91
N VAL A 56 1.46 5.68 -7.70
CA VAL A 56 0.62 5.28 -6.56
C VAL A 56 1.29 5.66 -5.23
N MET A 57 2.59 5.36 -5.10
CA MET A 57 3.34 5.65 -3.87
C MET A 57 3.51 7.15 -3.64
N GLU A 58 3.65 7.93 -4.72
CA GLU A 58 3.65 9.40 -4.69
C GLU A 58 2.31 9.95 -4.24
N SER A 59 1.18 9.47 -4.78
CA SER A 59 -0.16 9.88 -4.32
C SER A 59 -0.37 9.55 -2.85
N LEU A 60 -0.01 8.34 -2.40
CA LEU A 60 -0.22 7.88 -1.02
C LEU A 60 0.60 8.66 0.01
N ASN A 61 1.88 8.94 -0.29
CA ASN A 61 2.77 9.68 0.60
C ASN A 61 2.87 11.17 0.23
N GLY A 62 1.97 11.64 -0.62
CA GLY A 62 1.91 13.00 -1.11
C GLY A 62 1.44 13.99 -0.05
N ARG A 63 1.31 15.25 -0.46
CA ARG A 63 0.85 16.35 0.39
C ARG A 63 -0.30 17.08 -0.30
N PHE A 64 -1.18 17.66 0.48
CA PHE A 64 -2.15 18.64 0.00
C PHE A 64 -1.61 20.04 0.22
N ASP A 65 -1.59 20.83 -0.85
CA ASP A 65 -1.28 22.25 -0.78
C ASP A 65 -2.53 23.01 -0.34
N TYR A 66 -2.36 23.87 0.67
CA TYR A 66 -3.42 24.76 1.14
C TYR A 66 -3.08 26.20 0.74
N PRO A 67 -4.04 26.97 0.20
CA PRO A 67 -3.79 28.36 -0.22
C PRO A 67 -3.28 29.29 0.89
N SER A 68 -3.51 28.95 2.16
CA SER A 68 -3.28 29.82 3.31
C SER A 68 -2.41 29.22 4.41
N GLY A 69 -1.63 28.16 4.13
CA GLY A 69 -0.87 27.49 5.18
C GLY A 69 0.13 26.44 4.69
N ASP A 70 0.73 25.75 5.65
CA ASP A 70 1.74 24.74 5.38
C ASP A 70 1.14 23.49 4.70
N PRO A 71 1.86 22.86 3.76
CA PRO A 71 1.41 21.63 3.11
C PRO A 71 1.20 20.50 4.12
N MET A 72 0.03 19.88 4.11
CA MET A 72 -0.31 18.77 5.01
C MET A 72 -0.05 17.43 4.32
N THR A 73 0.49 16.44 5.05
CA THR A 73 0.60 15.08 4.50
C THR A 73 -0.78 14.52 4.21
N ARG A 74 -0.91 13.81 3.09
CA ARG A 74 -2.19 13.23 2.68
C ARG A 74 -2.71 12.21 3.68
N LEU A 75 -1.82 11.36 4.17
CA LEU A 75 -2.10 10.31 5.13
C LEU A 75 -1.33 10.57 6.43
N ILE A 76 -1.93 10.16 7.56
CA ILE A 76 -1.26 10.17 8.87
C ILE A 76 -0.17 9.09 8.89
N GLN A 77 -0.53 7.89 8.42
CA GLN A 77 0.40 6.79 8.28
C GLN A 77 1.35 6.96 7.09
N ARG A 78 2.60 6.57 7.27
CA ARG A 78 3.55 6.40 6.18
C ARG A 78 3.28 5.07 5.47
N VAL A 79 3.17 5.11 4.14
CA VAL A 79 2.86 3.92 3.34
C VAL A 79 4.12 3.40 2.65
N TYR A 80 4.43 2.11 2.86
CA TYR A 80 5.61 1.44 2.31
C TYR A 80 5.25 0.49 1.16
N ASN A 81 6.10 0.41 0.14
CA ASN A 81 6.01 -0.61 -0.91
C ASN A 81 6.75 -1.87 -0.47
N LEU A 82 6.02 -2.97 -0.23
CA LEU A 82 6.62 -4.22 0.24
C LEU A 82 7.37 -5.02 -0.84
N ASP A 83 7.18 -4.66 -2.12
CA ASP A 83 7.96 -5.24 -3.22
C ASP A 83 9.31 -4.56 -3.41
N ASP A 84 9.50 -3.36 -2.82
CA ASP A 84 10.82 -2.77 -2.66
C ASP A 84 11.49 -3.31 -1.39
N THR A 85 12.68 -3.89 -1.55
CA THR A 85 13.36 -4.57 -0.43
C THR A 85 13.75 -3.58 0.67
N GLY A 86 14.20 -2.38 0.32
CA GLY A 86 14.59 -1.35 1.30
C GLY A 86 13.39 -0.85 2.11
N GLN A 87 12.28 -0.56 1.43
CA GLN A 87 11.04 -0.14 2.08
C GLN A 87 10.43 -1.26 2.92
N ARG A 88 10.48 -2.52 2.46
CA ARG A 88 10.06 -3.67 3.26
C ARG A 88 10.87 -3.79 4.54
N HIS A 89 12.19 -3.63 4.48
CA HIS A 89 13.03 -3.63 5.67
C HIS A 89 12.68 -2.48 6.61
N ALA A 90 12.47 -1.27 6.10
CA ALA A 90 12.08 -0.11 6.90
C ALA A 90 10.70 -0.27 7.56
N PHE A 91 9.74 -0.90 6.87
CA PHE A 91 8.42 -1.21 7.41
C PHE A 91 8.51 -2.18 8.60
N LEU A 92 9.31 -3.24 8.45
CA LEU A 92 9.49 -4.29 9.47
C LEU A 92 10.43 -3.90 10.62
N ALA A 93 11.20 -2.84 10.45
CA ALA A 93 12.12 -2.36 11.48
C ALA A 93 11.36 -1.88 12.72
N ARG A 94 11.86 -2.28 13.91
CA ARG A 94 11.39 -1.75 15.19
C ARG A 94 11.93 -0.34 15.38
N THR A 95 11.05 0.65 15.30
CA THR A 95 11.41 2.09 15.39
C THR A 95 10.98 2.74 16.70
N GLY A 96 10.21 2.02 17.51
CA GLY A 96 9.68 2.49 18.78
C GLY A 96 10.72 2.57 19.91
N ARG A 97 10.24 3.09 21.03
CA ARG A 97 11.01 3.31 22.26
C ARG A 97 10.36 2.65 23.45
N GLU A 98 11.14 2.36 24.46
CA GLU A 98 10.63 1.96 25.77
C GLU A 98 10.17 3.19 26.56
N ILE A 99 8.95 3.12 27.10
CA ILE A 99 8.37 4.16 27.94
C ILE A 99 8.06 3.60 29.32
N LYS A 100 8.34 4.38 30.37
CA LYS A 100 7.98 4.04 31.75
C LYS A 100 6.54 4.46 32.00
N VAL A 101 5.72 3.54 32.52
CA VAL A 101 4.32 3.83 32.83
C VAL A 101 4.24 4.63 34.14
N PRO A 102 3.70 5.88 34.13
CA PRO A 102 3.64 6.74 35.31
C PRO A 102 2.97 6.05 36.50
N GLY A 103 3.51 6.27 37.70
CA GLY A 103 2.98 5.66 38.93
C GLY A 103 3.24 4.15 39.06
N SER A 104 4.05 3.54 38.19
CA SER A 104 4.38 2.12 38.25
C SER A 104 5.86 1.84 37.96
N GLY A 105 6.29 0.60 38.23
CA GLY A 105 7.59 0.07 37.81
C GLY A 105 7.61 -0.55 36.40
N ARG A 106 6.51 -0.48 35.64
CA ARG A 106 6.39 -1.16 34.35
C ARG A 106 7.02 -0.34 33.21
N ILE A 107 7.64 -1.05 32.27
CA ILE A 107 8.19 -0.52 31.02
C ILE A 107 7.40 -1.13 29.86
N GLN A 108 7.05 -0.31 28.88
CA GLN A 108 6.28 -0.72 27.70
C GLN A 108 6.97 -0.23 26.43
N TYR A 109 7.07 -1.09 25.41
CA TYR A 109 7.48 -0.66 24.07
C TYR A 109 6.34 0.10 23.40
N TYR A 110 6.64 1.26 22.82
CA TYR A 110 5.72 2.12 22.09
C TYR A 110 6.35 2.56 20.77
N ASP A 111 5.66 2.28 19.66
CA ASP A 111 6.02 2.78 18.33
C ASP A 111 5.07 3.93 17.98
N ASP A 112 5.63 5.12 17.78
CA ASP A 112 4.86 6.34 17.52
C ASP A 112 4.71 6.65 16.03
N GLN A 113 5.12 5.73 15.16
CA GLN A 113 4.98 5.86 13.72
C GLN A 113 3.83 4.99 13.23
N PRO A 114 2.69 5.58 12.83
CA PRO A 114 1.66 4.85 12.12
C PRO A 114 2.21 4.42 10.74
N LYS A 115 2.14 3.12 10.44
CA LYS A 115 2.66 2.55 9.20
C LYS A 115 1.57 1.73 8.53
N SER A 116 1.46 1.87 7.21
CA SER A 116 0.69 0.98 6.34
C SER A 116 1.58 0.54 5.18
N ALA A 117 1.12 -0.41 4.37
CA ALA A 117 1.90 -0.87 3.23
C ALA A 117 1.04 -1.36 2.08
N VAL A 118 1.62 -1.28 0.88
CA VAL A 118 1.07 -1.84 -0.36
C VAL A 118 1.98 -2.98 -0.82
N GLY A 119 1.40 -4.08 -1.32
CA GLY A 119 2.15 -5.14 -1.97
C GLY A 119 1.38 -5.80 -3.11
N ILE A 120 2.10 -6.32 -4.09
CA ILE A 120 1.54 -7.14 -5.16
C ILE A 120 1.35 -8.58 -4.69
N SER A 121 0.20 -9.16 -5.01
CA SER A 121 -0.11 -10.56 -4.72
C SER A 121 0.85 -11.51 -5.43
N ARG A 122 1.54 -12.35 -4.66
CA ARG A 122 2.37 -13.46 -5.17
C ARG A 122 1.55 -14.69 -5.55
N LEU A 123 0.35 -14.84 -5.00
CA LEU A 123 -0.54 -15.97 -5.30
C LEU A 123 -1.23 -15.81 -6.66
N GLY A 124 -1.41 -14.57 -7.12
CA GLY A 124 -2.24 -14.24 -8.27
C GLY A 124 -3.73 -14.21 -7.93
N ALA A 125 -4.50 -13.40 -8.66
CA ALA A 125 -5.91 -13.15 -8.33
C ALA A 125 -6.76 -14.43 -8.41
N SER A 126 -6.66 -15.20 -9.50
CA SER A 126 -7.49 -16.40 -9.69
C SER A 126 -7.29 -17.43 -8.58
N ARG A 127 -6.04 -17.66 -8.16
CA ARG A 127 -5.74 -18.60 -7.08
C ARG A 127 -6.20 -18.06 -5.73
N ALA A 128 -6.00 -16.77 -5.46
CA ALA A 128 -6.47 -16.13 -4.23
C ALA A 128 -8.01 -16.22 -4.10
N ILE A 129 -8.74 -16.01 -5.19
CA ILE A 129 -10.21 -16.15 -5.24
C ILE A 129 -10.62 -17.59 -4.92
N ALA A 130 -10.00 -18.59 -5.58
CA ALA A 130 -10.33 -19.99 -5.36
C ALA A 130 -10.07 -20.44 -3.91
N LEU A 131 -8.90 -20.07 -3.36
CA LEU A 131 -8.56 -20.37 -1.97
C LEU A 131 -9.46 -19.63 -0.98
N GLY A 132 -9.80 -18.38 -1.26
CA GLY A 132 -10.73 -17.60 -0.45
C GLY A 132 -12.11 -18.22 -0.40
N ALA A 133 -12.67 -18.60 -1.55
CA ALA A 133 -13.97 -19.27 -1.64
C ALA A 133 -13.97 -20.61 -0.88
N TYR A 134 -12.93 -21.41 -1.06
CA TYR A 134 -12.76 -22.68 -0.35
C TYR A 134 -12.67 -22.48 1.17
N SER A 135 -11.81 -21.57 1.62
CA SER A 135 -11.63 -21.28 3.05
C SER A 135 -12.91 -20.73 3.68
N PHE A 136 -13.64 -19.90 2.95
CA PHE A 136 -14.92 -19.36 3.41
C PHE A 136 -15.98 -20.46 3.56
N ALA A 137 -16.09 -21.37 2.59
CA ALA A 137 -17.03 -22.48 2.65
C ALA A 137 -16.75 -23.41 3.84
N LEU A 138 -15.48 -23.80 4.06
CA LEU A 138 -15.10 -24.61 5.22
C LEU A 138 -15.42 -23.91 6.54
N HIS A 139 -15.16 -22.61 6.64
CA HIS A 139 -15.48 -21.86 7.86
C HIS A 139 -16.99 -21.89 8.12
N LYS A 140 -17.83 -21.74 7.09
CA LYS A 140 -19.29 -21.77 7.26
C LYS A 140 -19.80 -23.14 7.71
N LEU A 141 -19.26 -24.22 7.16
CA LEU A 141 -19.63 -25.58 7.56
C LEU A 141 -19.21 -25.92 9.00
N ASN A 142 -18.08 -25.37 9.48
CA ASN A 142 -17.59 -25.62 10.84
C ASN A 142 -18.19 -24.70 11.91
N THR A 143 -18.98 -23.69 11.51
CA THR A 143 -19.66 -22.79 12.45
C THR A 143 -21.11 -23.25 12.70
N GLU A 144 -21.58 -24.29 12.00
CA GLU A 144 -22.78 -25.07 12.34
C GLU A 144 -22.42 -26.22 13.27
#